data_AF-A0A1V5JVM4-F1
#
_entry.id   AF-A0A1V5JVM4-F1
#
_cell.length_a   1.000
_cell.length_b   1.000
_cell.length_c   1.000
_cell.angle_alpha   90.00
_cell.angle_beta   90.00
_cell.angle_gamma   90.00
#
_symmetry.space_group_name_H-M   'P 1'
#
loop_
_entity.id
_entity.type
_entity.pdbx_description
1 polymer ?
#
loop_
_entity_poly.entity_id
_entity_poly.type
_entity_poly.pdbx_seq_one_letter_code
_entity_poly.pdbx_strand_id
1 'polypeptide(L)'
;MALNLRGGDDGCTDFAGQRVSKDHAAIEALGALDEVGAALGLAAALLDQAGESGLVAQLREFQLALIDLGACLAGLKRCDWQARLGALDELIAEAADVKRPAAFVLQGQNPAGAALHLARTAARRAERRWLTFTAQAGPEQAWLNRLSELLFVLALRTDGGGAT
;
A
#
# COMPACT_ATOMS: atom_id res chain seq x y z
N MET A 1 -20.69 11.84 -19.17
CA MET A 1 -21.27 10.56 -18.70
C MET A 1 -21.51 10.71 -17.20
N ALA A 2 -22.76 10.59 -16.72
CA ALA A 2 -23.06 10.75 -15.29
C ALA A 2 -22.56 9.53 -14.51
N LEU A 3 -22.02 9.75 -13.32
CA LEU A 3 -21.58 8.69 -12.41
C LEU A 3 -22.82 7.91 -11.93
N ASN A 4 -23.06 6.71 -12.46
CA ASN A 4 -24.17 5.87 -12.00
C ASN A 4 -23.76 5.10 -10.74
N LEU A 5 -24.05 5.68 -9.58
CA LEU A 5 -23.71 5.13 -8.27
C LEU A 5 -24.62 4.00 -7.79
N ARG A 6 -25.74 3.72 -8.47
CA ARG A 6 -26.72 2.71 -8.05
C ARG A 6 -26.46 1.31 -8.56
N GLY A 7 -25.45 1.17 -9.43
CA GLY A 7 -25.11 -0.10 -10.08
C GLY A 7 -24.57 -1.18 -9.14
N GLY A 8 -24.59 -1.02 -7.83
CA GLY A 8 -24.21 -2.05 -6.86
C GLY A 8 -25.14 -2.13 -5.64
N ASP A 9 -26.36 -1.59 -5.74
CA ASP A 9 -27.35 -1.63 -4.65
C ASP A 9 -27.88 -3.06 -4.38
N ASP A 10 -27.73 -3.96 -5.36
CA ASP A 10 -28.00 -5.40 -5.26
C ASP A 10 -26.90 -6.19 -4.51
N GLY A 11 -25.88 -5.50 -3.99
CA GLY A 11 -24.74 -6.14 -3.32
C GLY A 11 -23.69 -6.71 -4.29
N CYS A 12 -23.84 -6.52 -5.60
CA CYS A 12 -22.91 -7.00 -6.61
C CYS A 12 -22.12 -5.85 -7.26
N THR A 13 -21.05 -6.20 -7.98
CA THR A 13 -20.22 -5.29 -8.77
C THR A 13 -19.60 -6.03 -9.95
N ASP A 14 -19.13 -5.30 -10.95
CA ASP A 14 -18.41 -5.89 -12.09
C ASP A 14 -16.91 -6.01 -11.79
N PHE A 15 -16.33 -7.17 -12.10
CA PHE A 15 -14.91 -7.46 -12.00
C PHE A 15 -14.49 -8.38 -13.15
N ALA A 16 -13.47 -7.99 -13.90
CA ALA A 16 -12.94 -8.74 -15.05
C ALA A 16 -14.03 -9.20 -16.06
N GLY A 17 -15.04 -8.36 -16.30
CA GLY A 17 -16.15 -8.66 -17.21
C GLY A 17 -17.25 -9.55 -16.63
N GLN A 18 -17.21 -9.86 -15.34
CA GLN A 18 -18.21 -10.68 -14.65
C GLN A 18 -18.85 -9.94 -13.49
N ARG A 19 -20.13 -10.19 -13.25
CA ARG A 19 -20.87 -9.69 -12.10
C ARG A 19 -20.60 -10.59 -10.89
N VAL A 20 -20.00 -10.06 -9.84
CA VAL A 20 -19.62 -10.78 -8.62
C VAL A 20 -20.21 -10.12 -7.39
N SER A 21 -20.36 -10.87 -6.30
CA SER A 21 -20.69 -10.29 -4.98
C SER A 21 -19.60 -9.30 -4.55
N LYS A 22 -19.98 -8.22 -3.86
CA LYS A 22 -19.02 -7.28 -3.26
C LYS A 22 -18.13 -7.92 -2.17
N ASP A 23 -18.55 -9.06 -1.61
CA ASP A 23 -17.76 -9.88 -0.68
C ASP A 23 -16.87 -10.92 -1.41
N HIS A 24 -16.81 -10.89 -2.73
CA HIS A 24 -15.91 -11.77 -3.46
C HIS A 24 -14.45 -11.45 -3.12
N ALA A 25 -13.61 -12.47 -2.91
CA ALA A 25 -12.22 -12.30 -2.44
C ALA A 25 -11.38 -11.35 -3.31
N ALA A 26 -11.63 -11.30 -4.63
CA ALA A 26 -10.99 -10.35 -5.53
C ALA A 26 -11.37 -8.88 -5.23
N ILE A 27 -12.63 -8.63 -4.88
CA ILE A 27 -13.12 -7.29 -4.51
C ILE A 27 -12.55 -6.87 -3.17
N GLU A 28 -12.49 -7.78 -2.19
CA GLU A 28 -11.81 -7.55 -0.92
C GLU A 28 -10.32 -7.20 -1.11
N ALA A 29 -9.64 -7.89 -2.04
CA ALA A 29 -8.25 -7.56 -2.38
C ALA A 29 -8.12 -6.18 -3.03
N LEU A 30 -8.99 -5.84 -3.99
CA LEU A 30 -9.02 -4.50 -4.60
C LEU A 30 -9.30 -3.41 -3.58
N GLY A 31 -10.31 -3.59 -2.72
CA GLY A 31 -10.65 -2.62 -1.68
C GLY A 31 -9.53 -2.44 -0.67
N ALA A 32 -8.84 -3.52 -0.31
CA ALA A 32 -7.68 -3.41 0.58
C ALA A 32 -6.52 -2.65 -0.09
N LEU A 33 -6.27 -2.83 -1.39
CA LEU A 33 -5.27 -2.04 -2.14
C LEU A 33 -5.64 -0.55 -2.21
N ASP A 34 -6.91 -0.24 -2.45
CA ASP A 34 -7.42 1.14 -2.47
C ASP A 34 -7.22 1.81 -1.11
N GLU A 35 -7.44 1.08 -0.01
CA GLU A 35 -7.21 1.59 1.33
C GLU A 35 -5.72 1.89 1.62
N VAL A 36 -4.79 1.07 1.10
CA VAL A 36 -3.36 1.42 1.15
C VAL A 36 -3.13 2.72 0.39
N GLY A 37 -3.70 2.86 -0.80
CA GLY A 37 -3.60 4.07 -1.61
C GLY A 37 -4.10 5.32 -0.88
N ALA A 38 -5.25 5.23 -0.22
CA ALA A 38 -5.83 6.31 0.57
C ALA A 38 -4.94 6.67 1.78
N ALA A 39 -4.43 5.67 2.49
CA ALA A 39 -3.54 5.88 3.63
C ALA A 39 -2.20 6.53 3.21
N LEU A 40 -1.63 6.13 2.07
CA LEU A 40 -0.46 6.78 1.47
C LEU A 40 -0.76 8.23 1.08
N GLY A 41 -1.95 8.50 0.56
CA GLY A 41 -2.38 9.85 0.22
C GLY A 41 -2.46 10.77 1.45
N LEU A 42 -2.97 10.25 2.57
CA LEU A 42 -2.97 10.96 3.84
C LEU A 42 -1.54 11.24 4.34
N ALA A 43 -0.66 10.24 4.31
CA ALA A 43 0.73 10.39 4.69
C ALA A 43 1.46 11.43 3.82
N ALA A 44 1.24 11.40 2.51
CA ALA A 44 1.79 12.36 1.56
C ALA A 44 1.33 13.79 1.87
N ALA A 45 0.04 14.00 2.19
CA ALA A 45 -0.47 15.33 2.53
C ALA A 45 0.19 15.90 3.81
N LEU A 46 0.43 15.05 4.82
CA LEU A 46 1.08 15.47 6.07
C LEU A 46 2.59 15.71 5.89
N LEU A 47 3.25 14.93 5.04
CA LEU A 47 4.65 15.12 4.68
C LEU A 47 4.87 16.39 3.83
N ASP A 48 3.92 16.73 2.96
CA ASP A 48 3.95 17.96 2.17
C ASP A 48 3.92 19.20 3.08
N GLN A 49 3.07 19.18 4.12
CA GLN A 49 3.04 20.22 5.16
C GLN A 49 4.36 20.34 5.94
N ALA A 50 5.11 19.24 6.06
CA ALA A 50 6.43 19.20 6.69
C ALA A 50 7.58 19.57 5.74
N GLY A 51 7.32 19.84 4.46
CA GLY A 51 8.34 20.19 3.45
C GLY A 51 9.08 19.01 2.83
N GLU A 52 8.60 17.77 3.05
CA GLU A 52 9.27 16.52 2.63
C GLU A 52 8.93 16.13 1.19
N SER A 53 9.16 17.04 0.23
CA SER A 53 8.72 16.90 -1.17
C SER A 53 9.24 15.63 -1.88
N GLY A 54 10.44 15.16 -1.53
CA GLY A 54 11.00 13.91 -2.05
C GLY A 54 10.17 12.68 -1.63
N LEU A 55 9.81 12.60 -0.35
CA LEU A 55 8.95 11.51 0.15
C LEU A 55 7.55 11.60 -0.45
N VAL A 56 7.00 12.81 -0.62
CA VAL A 56 5.69 13.00 -1.27
C VAL A 56 5.68 12.41 -2.68
N ALA A 57 6.70 12.66 -3.49
CA ALA A 57 6.82 12.10 -4.83
C ALA A 57 6.88 10.57 -4.79
N GLN A 58 7.71 10.03 -3.90
CA GLN A 58 7.87 8.58 -3.73
C GLN A 58 6.56 7.89 -3.30
N LEU A 59 5.81 8.46 -2.35
CA LEU A 59 4.51 7.89 -1.94
C LEU A 59 3.49 7.91 -3.08
N ARG A 60 3.50 8.95 -3.93
CA ARG A 60 2.64 9.01 -5.13
C ARG A 60 3.00 7.94 -6.16
N GLU A 61 4.28 7.63 -6.34
CA GLU A 61 4.72 6.50 -7.18
C GLU A 61 4.18 5.17 -6.65
N PHE A 62 4.18 4.97 -5.33
CA PHE A 62 3.57 3.78 -4.72
C PHE A 62 2.05 3.73 -4.90
N GLN A 63 1.34 4.86 -4.82
CA GLN A 63 -0.10 4.91 -5.15
C GLN A 63 -0.36 4.48 -6.60
N LEU A 64 0.45 4.95 -7.55
CA LEU A 64 0.35 4.52 -8.95
C LEU A 64 0.66 3.03 -9.12
N ALA A 65 1.63 2.50 -8.38
CA ALA A 65 1.92 1.07 -8.37
C ALA A 65 0.74 0.24 -7.82
N LEU A 66 0.04 0.70 -6.79
CA LEU A 66 -1.15 0.01 -6.26
C LEU A 66 -2.30 -0.01 -7.26
N ILE A 67 -2.50 1.07 -8.02
CA ILE A 67 -3.47 1.11 -9.13
C ILE A 67 -3.10 0.07 -10.19
N ASP A 68 -1.81 0.01 -10.56
CA ASP A 68 -1.30 -1.00 -11.49
C ASP A 68 -1.51 -2.42 -10.97
N LEU A 69 -1.34 -2.63 -9.67
CA LEU A 69 -1.52 -3.92 -9.02
C LEU A 69 -2.99 -4.38 -9.07
N GLY A 70 -3.93 -3.46 -8.82
CA GLY A 70 -5.36 -3.71 -9.01
C GLY A 70 -5.73 -4.02 -10.46
N ALA A 71 -5.13 -3.31 -11.42
CA ALA A 71 -5.32 -3.59 -12.85
C ALA A 71 -4.75 -4.96 -13.25
N CYS A 72 -3.60 -5.37 -12.70
CA CYS A 72 -3.07 -6.73 -12.87
C CYS A 72 -4.02 -7.79 -12.29
N LEU A 73 -4.56 -7.56 -11.09
CA LEU A 73 -5.51 -8.47 -10.46
C LEU A 73 -6.77 -8.69 -11.33
N ALA A 74 -7.25 -7.63 -11.98
CA ALA A 74 -8.39 -7.68 -12.89
C ALA A 74 -8.04 -8.18 -14.31
N GLY A 75 -6.78 -8.53 -14.58
CA GLY A 75 -6.32 -8.98 -15.91
C GLY A 75 -6.26 -7.87 -16.97
N LEU A 76 -6.33 -6.59 -16.56
CA LEU A 76 -6.37 -5.43 -17.45
C LEU A 76 -4.97 -4.91 -17.84
N LYS A 77 -3.94 -5.27 -17.06
CA LYS A 77 -2.56 -4.83 -17.27
C LYS A 77 -1.58 -5.94 -16.95
N ARG A 78 -0.44 -5.97 -17.66
CA ARG A 78 0.73 -6.78 -17.29
C ARG A 78 1.86 -5.84 -16.89
N CYS A 79 2.47 -6.11 -15.74
CA CYS A 79 3.57 -5.33 -15.19
C CYS A 79 4.73 -6.26 -14.82
N ASP A 80 5.95 -5.76 -14.92
CA ASP A 80 7.13 -6.47 -14.39
C ASP A 80 7.25 -6.19 -12.88
N TRP A 81 6.63 -7.05 -12.08
CA TRP A 81 6.66 -6.95 -10.62
C TRP A 81 8.00 -7.39 -10.03
N GLN A 82 8.80 -8.16 -10.75
CA GLN A 82 10.14 -8.54 -10.29
C GLN A 82 11.07 -7.33 -10.31
N ALA A 83 11.02 -6.52 -11.38
CA ALA A 83 11.78 -5.28 -11.46
C ALA A 83 11.35 -4.26 -10.37
N ARG A 84 10.03 -4.10 -10.16
CA ARG A 84 9.50 -3.21 -9.12
C ARG A 84 9.88 -3.66 -7.71
N LEU A 85 9.93 -4.97 -7.47
CA LEU A 85 10.40 -5.52 -6.20
C LEU A 85 11.87 -5.16 -5.96
N GLY A 86 12.73 -5.31 -6.97
CA GLY A 86 14.14 -4.92 -6.89
C GLY A 86 14.33 -3.43 -6.56
N ALA A 87 13.55 -2.55 -7.18
CA ALA A 87 13.59 -1.11 -6.87
C ALA A 87 13.17 -0.81 -5.42
N LEU A 88 12.23 -1.56 -4.84
CA LEU A 88 11.87 -1.42 -3.42
C LEU A 88 12.98 -1.92 -2.49
N ASP A 89 13.64 -3.03 -2.84
CA ASP A 89 14.76 -3.55 -2.06
C ASP A 89 15.93 -2.53 -2.02
N GLU A 90 16.20 -1.84 -3.13
CA GLU A 90 17.18 -0.74 -3.19
C GLU A 90 16.79 0.44 -2.28
N LEU A 91 15.53 0.89 -2.35
CA LEU A 91 15.02 1.96 -1.49
C LEU A 91 15.09 1.59 0.01
N ILE A 92 14.83 0.32 0.36
CA ILE A 92 14.99 -0.15 1.73
C ILE A 92 16.45 -0.10 2.16
N ALA A 93 17.38 -0.51 1.29
CA ALA A 93 18.81 -0.46 1.58
C ALA A 93 19.30 0.99 1.81
N GLU A 94 18.85 1.94 0.99
CA GLU A 94 19.08 3.38 1.20
C GLU A 94 18.41 3.89 2.49
N ALA A 95 17.27 3.31 2.84
CA ALA A 95 16.53 3.65 4.05
C ALA A 95 17.12 3.01 5.35
N ALA A 96 18.02 2.04 5.22
CA ALA A 96 18.46 1.16 6.30
C ALA A 96 19.46 1.77 7.31
N ASP A 97 19.89 3.02 7.14
CA ASP A 97 20.70 3.74 8.15
C ASP A 97 19.95 3.98 9.49
N VAL A 98 18.69 3.54 9.57
CA VAL A 98 17.89 3.54 10.80
C VAL A 98 18.21 2.29 11.58
N LYS A 99 18.81 2.46 12.76
CA LYS A 99 19.07 1.35 13.68
C LYS A 99 17.76 0.61 13.99
N ARG A 100 17.70 -0.68 13.65
CA ARG A 100 16.55 -1.52 13.97
C ARG A 100 16.27 -1.47 15.48
N PRO A 101 15.06 -1.11 15.91
CA PRO A 101 14.71 -1.06 17.32
C PRO A 101 14.89 -2.44 17.98
N ALA A 102 15.43 -2.46 19.20
CA ALA A 102 15.60 -3.70 19.98
C ALA A 102 14.28 -4.20 20.60
N ALA A 103 13.23 -3.38 20.57
CA ALA A 103 11.91 -3.65 21.12
C ALA A 103 10.81 -3.17 20.15
N PHE A 104 9.55 -3.50 20.45
CA PHE A 104 8.42 -2.92 19.73
C PHE A 104 8.39 -1.40 19.90
N VAL A 105 8.13 -0.69 18.81
CA VAL A 105 8.08 0.78 18.79
C VAL A 105 6.65 1.26 18.91
N LEU A 106 6.46 2.33 19.69
CA LEU A 106 5.20 3.07 19.73
C LEU A 106 4.96 3.77 18.39
N GLN A 107 3.84 3.47 17.76
CA GLN A 107 3.49 3.95 16.42
C GLN A 107 2.96 5.38 16.49
N GLY A 108 3.62 6.32 15.81
CA GLY A 108 3.13 7.68 15.64
C GLY A 108 3.55 8.62 16.75
N GLN A 109 4.78 9.13 16.65
CA GLN A 109 5.27 10.24 17.48
C GLN A 109 4.90 11.61 16.91
N ASN A 110 4.55 11.65 15.63
CA ASN A 110 3.96 12.82 14.97
C ASN A 110 2.92 12.41 13.91
N PRO A 111 2.11 13.34 13.39
CA PRO A 111 1.03 13.02 12.46
C PRO A 111 1.49 12.27 11.19
N ALA A 112 2.61 12.69 10.59
CA ALA A 112 3.12 12.08 9.36
C ALA A 112 3.62 10.64 9.62
N GLY A 113 4.35 10.42 10.71
CA GLY A 113 4.79 9.10 11.14
C GLY A 113 3.62 8.18 11.48
N ALA A 114 2.59 8.70 12.17
CA ALA A 114 1.37 7.97 12.47
C ALA A 114 0.63 7.52 11.20
N ALA A 115 0.53 8.41 10.19
CA ALA A 115 -0.07 8.07 8.91
C ALA A 115 0.73 7.03 8.13
N LEU A 116 2.06 7.06 8.18
CA LEU A 116 2.92 6.03 7.60
C LEU A 116 2.74 4.67 8.30
N HIS A 117 2.62 4.63 9.64
CA HIS A 117 2.27 3.40 10.35
C HIS A 117 0.89 2.88 9.96
N LEU A 118 -0.09 3.76 9.78
CA LEU A 118 -1.41 3.37 9.29
C LEU A 118 -1.31 2.72 7.90
N ALA A 119 -0.62 3.37 6.96
CA ALA A 119 -0.38 2.83 5.62
C ALA A 119 0.33 1.47 5.66
N ARG A 120 1.32 1.29 6.54
CA ARG A 120 2.00 0.01 6.77
C ARG A 120 1.02 -1.09 7.20
N THR A 121 0.12 -0.81 8.13
CA THR A 121 -0.84 -1.82 8.59
C THR A 121 -1.88 -2.16 7.52
N ALA A 122 -2.30 -1.17 6.72
CA ALA A 122 -3.15 -1.38 5.54
C ALA A 122 -2.44 -2.28 4.51
N ALA A 123 -1.15 -2.02 4.22
CA ALA A 123 -0.36 -2.83 3.27
C ALA A 123 -0.30 -4.30 3.69
N ARG A 124 -0.08 -4.58 4.98
CA ARG A 124 -0.11 -5.94 5.52
C ARG A 124 -1.49 -6.58 5.41
N ARG A 125 -2.58 -5.82 5.49
CA ARG A 125 -3.93 -6.35 5.27
C ARG A 125 -4.19 -6.63 3.80
N ALA A 126 -3.78 -5.73 2.91
CA ALA A 126 -3.87 -5.92 1.46
C ALA A 126 -3.10 -7.17 1.04
N GLU A 127 -1.90 -7.41 1.58
CA GLU A 127 -1.12 -8.63 1.37
C GLU A 127 -1.90 -9.90 1.73
N ARG A 128 -2.55 -9.94 2.89
CA ARG A 128 -3.36 -11.10 3.30
C ARG A 128 -4.59 -11.30 2.40
N ARG A 129 -5.26 -10.22 1.99
CA ARG A 129 -6.40 -10.30 1.07
C ARG A 129 -5.98 -10.74 -0.32
N TRP A 130 -4.84 -10.25 -0.80
CA TRP A 130 -4.21 -10.69 -2.03
C TRP A 130 -3.99 -12.21 -2.01
N LEU A 131 -3.30 -12.71 -0.97
CA LEU A 131 -3.06 -14.16 -0.82
C LEU A 131 -4.33 -14.98 -0.70
N THR A 132 -5.36 -14.45 -0.03
CA THR A 132 -6.68 -15.12 0.06
C THR A 132 -7.29 -15.34 -1.31
N PHE A 133 -7.12 -14.38 -2.24
CA PHE A 133 -7.65 -14.49 -3.59
C PHE A 133 -6.73 -15.28 -4.53
N THR A 134 -5.42 -14.99 -4.55
CA THR A 134 -4.48 -15.62 -5.49
C THR A 134 -4.07 -17.04 -5.09
N ALA A 135 -4.22 -17.39 -3.81
CA ALA A 135 -3.80 -18.66 -3.22
C ALA A 135 -2.31 -19.02 -3.37
N GLN A 136 -1.50 -18.12 -3.93
CA GLN A 136 -0.07 -18.31 -4.18
C GLN A 136 0.70 -17.02 -3.96
N ALA A 137 1.89 -17.16 -3.36
CA ALA A 137 2.86 -16.08 -3.25
C ALA A 137 3.55 -15.85 -4.60
N GLY A 138 3.88 -14.60 -4.88
CA GLY A 138 4.52 -14.18 -6.13
C GLY A 138 5.12 -12.78 -5.98
N PRO A 139 5.74 -12.24 -7.05
CA PRO A 139 6.40 -10.94 -7.02
C PRO A 139 5.47 -9.79 -6.56
N GLU A 140 4.19 -9.85 -6.92
CA GLU A 140 3.14 -8.93 -6.50
C GLU A 140 2.94 -8.89 -4.98
N GLN A 141 2.80 -10.08 -4.37
CA GLN A 141 2.65 -10.19 -2.92
C GLN A 141 3.94 -9.82 -2.21
N ALA A 142 5.09 -10.24 -2.74
CA ALA A 142 6.40 -9.87 -2.20
C ALA A 142 6.58 -8.35 -2.21
N TRP A 143 6.12 -7.66 -3.25
CA TRP A 143 6.13 -6.21 -3.34
C TRP A 143 5.29 -5.55 -2.24
N LEU A 144 4.08 -6.05 -1.95
CA LEU A 144 3.26 -5.57 -0.82
C LEU A 144 3.95 -5.78 0.54
N ASN A 145 4.61 -6.94 0.72
CA ASN A 145 5.40 -7.21 1.93
C ASN A 145 6.53 -6.18 2.08
N ARG A 146 7.33 -5.98 1.04
CA ARG A 146 8.45 -5.01 1.01
C ARG A 146 7.97 -3.59 1.20
N LEU A 147 6.84 -3.21 0.60
CA LEU A 147 6.23 -1.90 0.82
C LEU A 147 5.94 -1.70 2.31
N SER A 148 5.40 -2.71 3.00
CA SER A 148 5.13 -2.60 4.44
C SER A 148 6.41 -2.45 5.28
N GLU A 149 7.51 -3.06 4.86
CA GLU A 149 8.83 -2.94 5.50
C GLU A 149 9.41 -1.54 5.27
N LEU A 150 9.39 -1.05 4.04
CA LEU A 150 9.83 0.32 3.71
C LEU A 150 9.01 1.36 4.49
N LEU A 151 7.68 1.23 4.52
CA LEU A 151 6.81 2.13 5.28
C LEU A 151 7.12 2.11 6.78
N PHE A 152 7.54 0.97 7.33
CA PHE A 152 8.00 0.92 8.72
C PHE A 152 9.27 1.76 8.92
N VAL A 153 10.26 1.60 8.04
CA VAL A 153 11.53 2.34 8.11
C VAL A 153 11.28 3.84 7.95
N LEU A 154 10.47 4.24 6.97
CA LEU A 154 10.07 5.63 6.76
C LEU A 154 9.34 6.19 7.97
N ALA A 155 8.39 5.45 8.55
CA ALA A 155 7.69 5.89 9.74
C ALA A 155 8.64 6.13 10.93
N LEU A 156 9.62 5.24 11.14
CA LEU A 156 10.63 5.42 12.19
C LEU A 156 11.52 6.64 11.97
N ARG A 157 11.93 6.92 10.72
CA ARG A 157 12.68 8.14 10.36
C ARG A 157 11.85 9.37 10.67
N THR A 158 10.60 9.38 10.21
CA THR A 158 9.68 10.49 10.42
C THR A 158 9.38 10.68 11.91
N ASP A 159 9.26 9.61 12.69
CA ASP A 159 9.07 9.63 14.15
C ASP A 159 10.31 10.10 14.94
N GLY A 160 11.47 10.34 14.29
CA GLY A 160 12.70 10.79 14.95
C GLY A 160 13.49 9.69 15.65
N GLY A 161 13.38 8.43 15.20
CA GLY A 161 14.23 7.33 15.67
C GLY A 161 13.65 6.45 16.78
N GLY A 162 12.36 6.59 17.09
CA GLY A 162 11.55 5.57 17.76
C GLY A 162 12.21 4.87 18.96
N ALA A 163 12.61 5.62 19.97
CA ALA A 163 12.89 5.06 21.29
C ALA A 163 11.78 5.48 22.26
N THR A 164 11.21 4.51 22.95
CA THR A 164 10.58 4.72 24.26
C THR A 164 11.67 4.86 25.31
#